data_AF-A0A258GK86-F1
#
_entry.id   AF-A0A258GK86-F1
#
_cell.length_a   1.000
_cell.length_b   1.000
_cell.length_c   1.000
_cell.angle_alpha   90.00
_cell.angle_beta   90.00
_cell.angle_gamma   90.00
#
_symmetry.space_group_name_H-M   'P 1'
#
loop_
_entity.id
_entity.type
_entity.pdbx_description
1 polymer ?
#
loop_
_entity_poly.entity_id
_entity_poly.type
_entity_poly.pdbx_seq_one_letter_code
_entity_poly.pdbx_strand_id
1 'polypeptide(L)'
;LEALSQQAAGKTARHMLKRIHSHLASEREAERESERVEKLLDKSKDRLRALKARAEFWTVDGDGWDVVGEGATITYGHMLKDGARALSDGRPQDFHELRKHVRYHWCHARLLRKLWPEEMDARAMVADDLAHTLGHHHDLAVLNARLVRDGIHFGTGEELAPVFALAERQGSALEDRARMLCGRLLAESREAFTERWHALWKAWEAARA
;
A
#
# COMPACT_ATOMS: atom_id res chain seq x y z
N LEU A 1 3.42 6.36 14.03
CA LEU A 1 3.48 6.86 15.43
C LEU A 1 3.34 8.38 15.52
N GLU A 2 4.00 9.16 14.66
CA GLU A 2 3.90 10.62 14.68
C GLU A 2 2.47 11.14 14.46
N ALA A 3 1.75 10.58 13.47
CA ALA A 3 0.32 10.86 13.25
C ALA A 3 -0.55 10.52 14.48
N LEU A 4 -0.29 9.37 15.14
CA LEU A 4 -0.98 9.01 16.38
C LEU A 4 -0.64 10.00 17.50
N SER A 5 0.62 10.44 17.62
CA SER A 5 1.03 11.39 18.65
C SER A 5 0.36 12.77 18.51
N GLN A 6 0.06 13.20 17.29
CA GLN A 6 -0.68 14.44 17.02
C GLN A 6 -2.17 14.31 17.39
N GLN A 7 -2.75 13.12 17.26
CA GLN A 7 -4.15 12.83 17.56
C GLN A 7 -4.41 12.36 19.00
N ALA A 8 -3.36 12.12 19.78
CA ALA A 8 -3.46 11.67 21.16
C ALA A 8 -4.04 12.77 22.07
N ALA A 9 -5.32 12.62 22.44
CA ALA A 9 -5.94 13.43 23.48
C ALA A 9 -5.38 13.05 24.86
N GLY A 10 -4.87 14.04 25.60
CA GLY A 10 -4.37 13.85 26.97
C GLY A 10 -2.84 13.68 27.08
N LYS A 11 -2.32 13.92 28.29
CA LYS A 11 -0.86 13.88 28.57
C LYS A 11 -0.33 12.44 28.62
N THR A 12 -1.13 11.51 29.12
CA THR A 12 -0.76 10.09 29.30
C THR A 12 -0.52 9.37 27.98
N ALA A 13 -1.46 9.43 27.04
CA ALA A 13 -1.32 8.79 25.73
C ALA A 13 -0.10 9.32 24.95
N ARG A 14 0.14 10.63 24.99
CA ARG A 14 1.35 11.25 24.39
C ARG A 14 2.64 10.77 25.03
N HIS A 15 2.68 10.67 26.36
CA HIS A 15 3.84 10.15 27.07
C HIS A 15 4.13 8.69 26.70
N MET A 16 3.09 7.85 26.66
CA MET A 16 3.20 6.45 26.26
C MET A 16 3.69 6.28 24.83
N LEU A 17 3.11 7.03 23.88
CA LEU A 17 3.56 7.01 22.48
C LEU A 17 5.02 7.45 22.34
N LYS A 18 5.47 8.45 23.12
CA LYS A 18 6.88 8.87 23.14
C LYS A 18 7.78 7.75 23.67
N ARG A 19 7.37 7.06 24.74
CA ARG A 19 8.11 5.91 25.31
C ARG A 19 8.23 4.77 24.29
N ILE A 20 7.12 4.38 23.66
CA ILE A 20 7.07 3.36 22.60
C ILE A 20 7.98 3.76 21.44
N HIS A 21 7.87 5.01 20.96
CA HIS A 21 8.68 5.51 19.86
C HIS A 21 10.17 5.48 20.19
N SER A 22 10.58 5.95 21.37
CA SER A 22 11.99 5.91 21.78
C SER A 22 12.53 4.49 21.85
N HIS A 23 11.74 3.53 22.37
CA HIS A 23 12.14 2.14 22.42
C HIS A 23 12.32 1.54 21.02
N LEU A 24 11.33 1.69 20.14
CA LEU A 24 11.41 1.19 18.75
C LEU A 24 12.52 1.88 17.95
N ALA A 25 12.80 3.16 18.21
CA ALA A 25 13.91 3.87 17.59
C ALA A 25 15.27 3.30 18.04
N SER A 26 15.41 2.97 19.32
CA SER A 26 16.60 2.33 19.86
C SER A 26 16.81 0.92 19.29
N GLU A 27 15.76 0.11 19.18
CA GLU A 27 15.83 -1.21 18.53
C GLU A 27 16.28 -1.07 17.08
N ARG A 28 15.67 -0.14 16.34
CA ARG A 28 16.02 0.12 14.93
C ARG A 28 17.48 0.54 14.77
N GLU A 29 18.02 1.36 15.67
CA GLU A 29 19.41 1.79 15.60
C GLU A 29 20.37 0.63 15.86
N ALA A 30 20.11 -0.17 16.90
CA ALA A 30 20.88 -1.36 17.19
C ALA A 30 20.84 -2.39 16.04
N GLU A 31 19.70 -2.53 15.36
CA GLU A 31 19.60 -3.36 14.16
C GLU A 31 20.40 -2.76 12.99
N ARG A 32 20.34 -1.45 12.75
CA ARG A 32 21.04 -0.79 11.65
C ARG A 32 22.56 -0.87 11.77
N GLU A 33 23.08 -0.73 12.97
CA GLU A 33 24.51 -0.86 13.26
C GLU A 33 24.99 -2.31 13.21
N SER A 34 24.08 -3.29 13.07
CA SER A 34 24.44 -4.68 12.84
C SER A 34 25.04 -4.86 11.44
N GLU A 35 26.19 -5.55 11.37
CA GLU A 35 26.75 -6.05 10.11
C GLU A 35 25.72 -6.82 9.25
N ARG A 36 24.69 -7.40 9.88
CA ARG A 36 23.61 -8.09 9.20
C ARG A 36 22.84 -7.17 8.26
N VAL A 37 22.54 -5.93 8.68
CA VAL A 37 21.77 -4.97 7.87
C VAL A 37 22.60 -4.49 6.68
N GLU A 38 23.88 -4.18 6.89
CA GLU A 38 24.78 -3.80 5.80
C GLU A 38 24.87 -4.91 4.74
N LYS A 39 25.10 -6.16 5.16
CA LYS A 39 25.11 -7.33 4.28
C LYS A 39 23.79 -7.52 3.53
N LEU A 40 22.64 -7.28 4.18
CA LEU A 40 21.32 -7.34 3.53
C LEU A 40 21.13 -6.24 2.49
N LEU A 41 21.61 -5.03 2.76
CA LEU A 41 21.54 -3.89 1.84
C LEU A 41 22.40 -4.15 0.60
N ASP A 42 23.63 -4.64 0.78
CA ASP A 42 24.51 -4.96 -0.35
C ASP A 42 23.93 -6.09 -1.20
N LYS A 43 23.43 -7.16 -0.58
CA LYS A 43 22.70 -8.22 -1.30
C LYS A 43 21.50 -7.67 -2.07
N SER A 44 20.79 -6.69 -1.51
CA SER A 44 19.65 -6.05 -2.18
C SER A 44 20.08 -5.21 -3.37
N LYS A 45 21.16 -4.42 -3.23
CA LYS A 45 21.76 -3.64 -4.33
C LYS A 45 22.19 -4.57 -5.47
N ASP A 46 22.85 -5.68 -5.16
CA ASP A 46 23.33 -6.62 -6.17
C ASP A 46 22.17 -7.30 -6.90
N ARG A 47 21.11 -7.69 -6.17
CA ARG A 47 19.87 -8.22 -6.79
C ARG A 47 19.21 -7.19 -7.71
N LEU A 48 19.15 -5.92 -7.32
CA LEU A 48 18.59 -4.85 -8.15
C LEU A 48 19.44 -4.58 -9.39
N ARG A 49 20.77 -4.57 -9.27
CA ARG A 49 21.69 -4.44 -10.42
C ARG A 49 21.54 -5.60 -11.39
N ALA A 50 21.50 -6.84 -10.88
CA ALA A 50 21.29 -8.04 -11.69
C ALA A 50 19.90 -8.05 -12.34
N LEU A 51 18.86 -7.56 -11.65
CA LEU A 51 17.54 -7.39 -12.25
C LEU A 51 17.57 -6.36 -13.38
N LYS A 52 18.19 -5.20 -13.18
CA LYS A 52 18.36 -4.18 -14.22
C LYS A 52 19.07 -4.73 -15.45
N ALA A 53 20.19 -5.43 -15.27
CA ALA A 53 20.94 -6.04 -16.37
C ALA A 53 20.10 -7.08 -17.16
N ARG A 54 19.28 -7.89 -16.47
CA ARG A 54 18.39 -8.84 -17.16
C ARG A 54 17.19 -8.18 -17.84
N ALA A 55 16.69 -7.08 -17.27
CA ALA A 55 15.54 -6.36 -17.82
C ALA A 55 15.82 -5.77 -19.21
N GLU A 56 17.08 -5.47 -19.53
CA GLU A 56 17.51 -5.05 -20.88
C GLU A 56 17.25 -6.13 -21.94
N PHE A 57 17.17 -7.40 -21.54
CA PHE A 57 16.97 -8.55 -22.44
C PHE A 57 15.59 -9.19 -22.28
N TRP A 58 14.66 -8.53 -21.59
CA TRP A 58 13.30 -9.04 -21.47
C TRP A 58 12.58 -8.97 -22.81
N THR A 59 12.20 -10.13 -23.33
CA THR A 59 11.20 -10.25 -24.37
C THR A 59 9.84 -10.39 -23.72
N VAL A 60 8.82 -9.83 -24.35
CA VAL A 60 7.43 -10.01 -23.91
C VAL A 60 6.73 -10.77 -25.01
N ASP A 61 6.10 -11.88 -24.65
CA ASP A 61 5.30 -12.68 -25.57
C ASP A 61 3.96 -11.99 -25.80
N GLY A 62 3.50 -11.96 -27.05
CA GLY A 62 2.27 -11.30 -27.47
C GLY A 62 2.50 -9.99 -28.23
N ASP A 63 1.41 -9.34 -28.62
CA ASP A 63 1.43 -8.06 -29.35
C ASP A 63 0.34 -7.10 -28.84
N GLY A 64 0.58 -5.81 -29.01
CA GLY A 64 -0.40 -4.75 -28.81
C GLY A 64 -1.02 -4.71 -27.41
N TRP A 65 -2.35 -4.57 -27.38
CA TRP A 65 -3.13 -4.42 -26.16
C TRP A 65 -3.09 -5.67 -25.28
N ASP A 66 -3.00 -6.88 -25.84
CA ASP A 66 -3.09 -8.11 -25.05
C ASP A 66 -1.94 -8.22 -24.04
N VAL A 67 -0.76 -7.74 -24.41
CA VAL A 67 0.44 -7.74 -23.55
C VAL A 67 0.27 -6.90 -22.29
N VAL A 68 -0.26 -5.69 -22.41
CA VAL A 68 -0.33 -4.72 -21.31
C VAL A 68 -1.71 -4.65 -20.65
N GLY A 69 -2.75 -4.93 -21.44
CA GLY A 69 -4.15 -4.88 -21.05
C GLY A 69 -4.55 -6.05 -20.19
N GLU A 70 -4.07 -7.27 -20.48
CA GLU A 70 -4.41 -8.46 -19.69
C GLU A 70 -4.01 -8.28 -18.23
N GLY A 71 -2.77 -7.86 -17.97
CA GLY A 71 -2.26 -7.63 -16.62
C GLY A 71 -3.06 -6.56 -15.87
N ALA A 72 -3.42 -5.47 -16.55
CA ALA A 72 -4.26 -4.42 -15.99
C ALA A 72 -5.67 -4.94 -15.64
N THR A 73 -6.29 -5.70 -16.56
CA THR A 73 -7.63 -6.27 -16.41
C THR A 73 -7.71 -7.31 -15.28
N ILE A 74 -6.73 -8.21 -15.20
CA ILE A 74 -6.64 -9.19 -14.11
C ILE A 74 -6.48 -8.48 -12.77
N THR A 75 -5.56 -7.52 -12.70
CA THR A 75 -5.30 -6.76 -11.46
C THR A 75 -6.53 -6.00 -11.00
N TYR A 76 -7.24 -5.35 -11.92
CA TYR A 76 -8.46 -4.62 -11.59
C TYR A 76 -9.56 -5.56 -11.08
N GLY A 77 -9.71 -6.75 -11.69
CA GLY A 77 -10.60 -7.80 -11.19
C GLY A 77 -10.26 -8.27 -9.77
N HIS A 78 -8.97 -8.43 -9.45
CA HIS A 78 -8.54 -8.73 -8.08
C HIS A 78 -8.86 -7.59 -7.11
N MET A 79 -8.65 -6.33 -7.51
CA MET A 79 -9.00 -5.19 -6.66
C MET A 79 -10.50 -5.11 -6.37
N LEU A 80 -11.37 -5.40 -7.34
CA LEU A 80 -12.81 -5.49 -7.10
C LEU A 80 -13.14 -6.55 -6.04
N LYS A 81 -12.59 -7.76 -6.19
CA LYS A 81 -12.80 -8.87 -5.25
C LYS A 81 -12.25 -8.57 -3.86
N ASP A 82 -11.01 -8.10 -3.78
CA ASP A 82 -10.33 -7.81 -2.52
C ASP A 82 -10.92 -6.57 -1.84
N GLY A 83 -11.36 -5.58 -2.62
CA GLY A 83 -12.08 -4.41 -2.13
C GLY A 83 -13.39 -4.81 -1.47
N ALA A 84 -14.20 -5.65 -2.12
CA ALA A 84 -15.43 -6.18 -1.54
C ALA A 84 -15.16 -6.97 -0.25
N ARG A 85 -14.15 -7.84 -0.24
CA ARG A 85 -13.79 -8.65 0.94
C ARG A 85 -13.29 -7.78 2.10
N ALA A 86 -12.34 -6.89 1.85
CA ALA A 86 -11.73 -6.04 2.87
C ALA A 86 -12.75 -5.09 3.51
N LEU A 87 -13.64 -4.50 2.71
CA LEU A 87 -14.65 -3.56 3.20
C LEU A 87 -15.84 -4.23 3.90
N SER A 88 -16.04 -5.54 3.70
CA SER A 88 -17.03 -6.35 4.40
C SER A 88 -16.50 -6.89 5.74
N ASP A 89 -15.37 -7.59 5.69
CA ASP A 89 -14.88 -8.39 6.81
C ASP A 89 -13.99 -7.58 7.78
N GLY A 90 -13.42 -6.46 7.31
CA GLY A 90 -12.55 -5.60 8.10
C GLY A 90 -11.23 -6.24 8.56
N ARG A 91 -10.85 -7.42 8.03
CA ARG A 91 -9.67 -8.14 8.51
C ARG A 91 -8.38 -7.50 7.99
N PRO A 92 -7.34 -7.34 8.84
CA PRO A 92 -6.06 -6.76 8.42
C PRO A 92 -5.40 -7.44 7.21
N GLN A 93 -5.54 -8.78 7.09
CA GLN A 93 -5.00 -9.51 5.94
C GLN A 93 -5.70 -9.14 4.64
N ASP A 94 -7.01 -8.87 4.67
CA ASP A 94 -7.76 -8.52 3.47
C ASP A 94 -7.38 -7.14 2.94
N PHE A 95 -7.18 -6.16 3.85
CA PHE A 95 -6.62 -4.86 3.51
C PHE A 95 -5.19 -4.96 2.96
N HIS A 96 -4.38 -5.89 3.47
CA HIS A 96 -3.04 -6.14 2.97
C HIS A 96 -3.05 -6.70 1.53
N GLU A 97 -3.91 -7.67 1.24
CA GLU A 97 -4.06 -8.21 -0.12
C GLU A 97 -4.58 -7.14 -1.10
N LEU A 98 -5.56 -6.35 -0.69
CA LEU A 98 -6.04 -5.23 -1.49
C LEU A 98 -4.91 -4.24 -1.81
N ARG A 99 -4.09 -3.88 -0.81
CA ARG A 99 -2.95 -2.96 -0.99
C ARG A 99 -1.98 -3.45 -2.06
N LYS A 100 -1.71 -4.76 -2.12
CA LYS A 100 -0.84 -5.37 -3.13
C LYS A 100 -1.36 -5.10 -4.54
N HIS A 101 -2.64 -5.40 -4.80
CA HIS A 101 -3.22 -5.19 -6.12
C HIS A 101 -3.40 -3.70 -6.47
N VAL A 102 -3.70 -2.85 -5.50
CA VAL A 102 -3.71 -1.38 -5.70
C VAL A 102 -2.33 -0.86 -6.12
N ARG A 103 -1.24 -1.39 -5.55
CA ARG A 103 0.13 -1.03 -5.98
C ARG A 103 0.43 -1.48 -7.41
N TYR A 104 -0.02 -2.66 -7.81
CA TYR A 104 0.13 -3.11 -9.21
C TYR A 104 -0.66 -2.22 -10.17
N HIS A 105 -1.87 -1.84 -9.78
CA HIS A 105 -2.68 -0.91 -10.55
C HIS A 105 -2.06 0.48 -10.71
N TRP A 106 -1.48 1.01 -9.62
CA TRP A 106 -0.68 2.23 -9.67
C TRP A 106 0.47 2.12 -10.67
N CYS A 107 1.18 0.98 -10.71
CA CYS A 107 2.21 0.73 -11.72
C CYS A 107 1.63 0.72 -13.14
N HIS A 108 0.49 0.05 -13.38
CA HIS A 108 -0.16 0.03 -14.68
C HIS A 108 -0.54 1.42 -15.18
N ALA A 109 -1.18 2.24 -14.32
CA ALA A 109 -1.55 3.61 -14.68
C ALA A 109 -0.31 4.45 -15.07
N ARG A 110 0.80 4.28 -14.35
CA ARG A 110 2.07 4.97 -14.68
C ARG A 110 2.72 4.46 -15.95
N LEU A 111 2.69 3.14 -16.19
CA LEU A 111 3.24 2.52 -17.39
C LEU A 111 2.47 2.97 -18.64
N LEU A 112 1.15 3.02 -18.53
CA LEU A 112 0.22 3.37 -19.61
C LEU A 112 -0.10 4.87 -19.64
N ARG A 113 0.70 5.71 -18.96
CA ARG A 113 0.51 7.16 -18.89
C ARG A 113 0.32 7.83 -20.24
N LYS A 114 0.98 7.33 -21.30
CA LYS A 114 0.89 7.90 -22.65
C LYS A 114 -0.48 7.75 -23.31
N LEU A 115 -1.34 6.86 -22.82
CA LEU A 115 -2.68 6.66 -23.38
C LEU A 115 -3.56 7.90 -23.17
N TRP A 116 -3.50 8.47 -21.97
CA TRP A 116 -4.16 9.71 -21.60
C TRP A 116 -3.50 10.24 -20.31
N PRO A 117 -2.53 11.16 -20.40
CA PRO A 117 -1.74 11.58 -19.24
C PRO A 117 -2.58 12.07 -18.07
N GLU A 118 -3.59 12.91 -18.32
CA GLU A 118 -4.43 13.49 -17.28
C GLU A 118 -5.25 12.44 -16.52
N GLU A 119 -5.87 11.49 -17.24
CA GLU A 119 -6.66 10.43 -16.59
C GLU A 119 -5.77 9.44 -15.84
N MET A 120 -4.65 9.04 -16.45
CA MET A 120 -3.72 8.08 -15.83
C MET A 120 -3.04 8.67 -14.60
N ASP A 121 -2.62 9.94 -14.65
CA ASP A 121 -2.02 10.63 -13.51
C ASP A 121 -3.04 10.79 -12.36
N ALA A 122 -4.29 11.16 -12.68
CA ALA A 122 -5.36 11.24 -11.67
C ALA A 122 -5.65 9.87 -11.04
N ARG A 123 -5.73 8.81 -11.85
CA ARG A 123 -5.97 7.44 -11.38
C ARG A 123 -4.82 6.90 -10.54
N ALA A 124 -3.58 7.17 -10.95
CA ALA A 124 -2.39 6.83 -10.18
C ALA A 124 -2.39 7.56 -8.82
N MET A 125 -2.77 8.85 -8.78
CA MET A 125 -2.85 9.59 -7.53
C MET A 125 -3.83 8.97 -6.54
N VAL A 126 -5.04 8.60 -6.99
CA VAL A 126 -6.05 7.91 -6.15
C VAL A 126 -5.55 6.54 -5.69
N ALA A 127 -4.91 5.76 -6.57
CA ALA A 127 -4.36 4.46 -6.23
C ALA A 127 -3.20 4.57 -5.21
N ASP A 128 -2.34 5.58 -5.33
CA ASP A 128 -1.27 5.84 -4.38
C ASP A 128 -1.81 6.23 -3.00
N ASP A 129 -2.80 7.12 -2.96
CA ASP A 129 -3.50 7.52 -1.75
C ASP A 129 -4.16 6.32 -1.04
N LEU A 130 -4.78 5.42 -1.81
CA LEU A 130 -5.37 4.20 -1.27
C LEU A 130 -4.29 3.26 -0.74
N ALA A 131 -3.21 3.04 -1.49
CA ALA A 131 -2.12 2.18 -1.06
C ALA A 131 -1.40 2.69 0.21
N HIS A 132 -1.27 4.01 0.38
CA HIS A 132 -0.78 4.63 1.60
C HIS A 132 -1.77 4.48 2.77
N THR A 133 -3.06 4.72 2.53
CA THR A 133 -4.13 4.54 3.53
C THR A 133 -4.14 3.10 4.08
N LEU A 134 -4.12 2.12 3.18
CA LEU A 134 -4.05 0.70 3.54
C LEU A 134 -2.72 0.32 4.21
N GLY A 135 -1.63 0.99 3.82
CA GLY A 135 -0.33 0.82 4.46
C GLY A 135 -0.37 1.23 5.92
N HIS A 136 -0.91 2.42 6.22
CA HIS A 136 -1.06 2.90 7.59
C HIS A 136 -1.99 2.02 8.43
N HIS A 137 -3.05 1.47 7.84
CA HIS A 137 -3.94 0.52 8.53
C HIS A 137 -3.17 -0.74 8.94
N HIS A 138 -2.39 -1.30 8.01
CA HIS A 138 -1.53 -2.45 8.29
C HIS A 138 -0.48 -2.13 9.36
N ASP A 139 0.14 -0.95 9.31
CA ASP A 139 1.12 -0.53 10.32
C ASP A 139 0.51 -0.45 11.72
N LEU A 140 -0.76 -0.04 11.85
CA LEU A 140 -1.49 -0.08 13.12
C LEU A 140 -1.73 -1.51 13.61
N ALA A 141 -2.11 -2.42 12.72
CA ALA A 141 -2.29 -3.83 13.06
C ALA A 141 -0.97 -4.47 13.55
N VAL A 142 0.15 -4.16 12.87
CA VAL A 142 1.49 -4.61 13.26
C VAL A 142 1.90 -4.01 14.61
N LEU A 143 1.67 -2.70 14.82
CA LEU A 143 1.95 -2.04 16.10
C LEU A 143 1.15 -2.68 17.23
N ASN A 144 -0.15 -2.90 17.05
CA ASN A 144 -1.01 -3.51 18.06
C ASN A 144 -0.53 -4.93 18.40
N ALA A 145 -0.24 -5.76 17.39
CA ALA A 145 0.31 -7.10 17.60
C ALA A 145 1.64 -7.07 18.36
N ARG A 146 2.52 -6.11 18.05
CA ARG A 146 3.80 -5.91 18.74
C ARG A 146 3.61 -5.52 20.20
N LEU A 147 2.73 -4.57 20.49
CA LEU A 147 2.45 -4.11 21.85
C LEU A 147 1.82 -5.21 22.71
N VAL A 148 0.97 -6.06 22.14
CA VAL A 148 0.40 -7.21 22.84
C VAL A 148 1.47 -8.26 23.16
N ARG A 149 2.33 -8.58 22.18
CA ARG A 149 3.35 -9.63 22.33
C ARG A 149 4.46 -9.22 23.31
N ASP A 150 4.92 -7.97 23.22
CA ASP A 150 6.13 -7.51 23.90
C ASP A 150 5.80 -6.46 24.99
N GLY A 151 4.55 -6.45 25.48
CA GLY A 151 3.99 -5.41 26.35
C GLY A 151 4.85 -5.10 27.57
N ILE A 152 5.56 -6.08 28.13
CA ILE A 152 6.48 -5.92 29.27
C ILE A 152 7.55 -4.83 29.02
N HIS A 153 7.98 -4.64 27.77
CA HIS A 153 8.96 -3.61 27.40
C HIS A 153 8.35 -2.23 27.19
N PHE A 154 7.03 -2.15 27.01
CA PHE A 154 6.32 -0.93 26.63
C PHE A 154 5.42 -0.36 27.74
N GLY A 155 4.91 -1.18 28.65
CA GLY A 155 4.04 -0.80 29.77
C GLY A 155 3.05 -1.88 30.18
N THR A 156 2.33 -1.67 31.28
CA THR A 156 1.23 -2.57 31.66
C THR A 156 0.05 -2.45 30.70
N GLY A 157 -0.87 -3.43 30.71
CA GLY A 157 -2.09 -3.36 29.90
C GLY A 157 -2.93 -2.10 30.17
N GLU A 158 -2.99 -1.65 31.43
CA GLU A 158 -3.67 -0.40 31.80
C GLU A 158 -2.97 0.84 31.24
N GLU A 159 -1.63 0.88 31.26
CA GLU A 159 -0.86 1.98 30.67
C GLU A 159 -1.01 2.04 29.15
N LEU A 160 -1.17 0.90 28.48
CA LEU A 160 -1.32 0.80 27.02
C LEU A 160 -2.77 1.00 26.54
N ALA A 161 -3.78 0.88 27.39
CA ALA A 161 -5.18 1.03 27.01
C ALA A 161 -5.50 2.33 26.24
N PRO A 162 -4.97 3.51 26.61
CA PRO A 162 -5.17 4.73 25.82
C PRO A 162 -4.56 4.69 24.42
N VAL A 163 -3.47 3.94 24.23
CA VAL A 163 -2.80 3.76 22.94
C VAL A 163 -3.63 2.84 22.04
N PHE A 164 -4.13 1.72 22.58
CA PHE A 164 -5.01 0.82 21.83
C PHE A 164 -6.30 1.53 21.38
N ALA A 165 -6.95 2.26 22.29
CA ALA A 165 -8.16 3.02 21.95
C ALA A 165 -7.90 4.09 20.88
N LEU A 166 -6.71 4.70 20.86
CA LEU A 166 -6.33 5.65 19.82
C LEU A 166 -6.05 4.95 18.48
N ALA A 167 -5.34 3.81 18.50
CA ALA A 167 -5.07 3.02 17.30
C ALA A 167 -6.37 2.51 16.66
N GLU A 168 -7.34 2.08 17.46
CA GLU A 168 -8.66 1.66 16.99
C GLU A 168 -9.40 2.80 16.27
N ARG A 169 -9.51 3.98 16.90
CA ARG A 169 -10.15 5.15 16.26
C ARG A 169 -9.48 5.54 14.94
N GLN A 170 -8.15 5.53 14.91
CA GLN A 170 -7.41 5.85 13.70
C GLN A 170 -7.58 4.75 12.64
N GLY A 171 -7.67 3.49 13.06
CA GLY A 171 -8.02 2.36 12.20
C GLY A 171 -9.36 2.58 11.50
N SER A 172 -10.41 2.89 12.25
CA SER A 172 -11.74 3.17 11.68
C SER A 172 -11.71 4.35 10.70
N ALA A 173 -11.00 5.44 11.02
CA ALA A 173 -10.87 6.58 10.11
C ALA A 173 -10.13 6.22 8.79
N LEU A 174 -9.13 5.35 8.86
CA LEU A 174 -8.42 4.84 7.69
C LEU A 174 -9.31 3.91 6.85
N GLU A 175 -10.13 3.08 7.49
CA GLU A 175 -11.11 2.22 6.80
C GLU A 175 -12.17 3.04 6.07
N ASP A 176 -12.69 4.11 6.68
CA ASP A 176 -13.62 5.02 6.03
C ASP A 176 -13.01 5.73 4.83
N ARG A 177 -11.76 6.19 4.96
CA ARG A 177 -11.01 6.76 3.83
C ARG A 177 -10.78 5.71 2.74
N ALA A 178 -10.41 4.49 3.10
CA ALA A 178 -10.20 3.41 2.14
C ALA A 178 -11.50 3.08 1.40
N ARG A 179 -12.65 3.05 2.08
CA ARG A 179 -13.97 2.85 1.47
C ARG A 179 -14.28 3.92 0.42
N MET A 180 -14.04 5.19 0.74
CA MET A 180 -14.23 6.30 -0.20
C MET A 180 -13.31 6.20 -1.42
N LEU A 181 -12.03 5.90 -1.22
CA LEU A 181 -11.05 5.77 -2.30
C LEU A 181 -11.32 4.55 -3.19
N CYS A 182 -11.70 3.42 -2.60
CA CYS A 182 -12.19 2.25 -3.33
C CYS A 182 -13.42 2.60 -4.17
N GLY A 183 -14.39 3.32 -3.61
CA GLY A 183 -15.59 3.75 -4.34
C GLY A 183 -15.29 4.62 -5.56
N ARG A 184 -14.19 5.39 -5.55
CA ARG A 184 -13.72 6.15 -6.71
C ARG A 184 -12.96 5.29 -7.71
N LEU A 185 -12.01 4.48 -7.21
CA LEU A 185 -11.08 3.74 -8.06
C LEU A 185 -11.72 2.51 -8.71
N LEU A 186 -12.72 1.93 -8.05
CA LEU A 186 -13.38 0.67 -8.39
C LEU A 186 -14.84 0.86 -8.82
N ALA A 187 -15.18 2.06 -9.30
CA ALA A 187 -16.56 2.44 -9.65
C ALA A 187 -17.10 1.69 -10.89
N GLU A 188 -16.21 1.27 -11.80
CA GLU A 188 -16.56 0.59 -13.05
C GLU A 188 -16.38 -0.93 -12.91
N SER A 189 -17.14 -1.71 -13.70
CA SER A 189 -16.95 -3.16 -13.78
C SER A 189 -15.61 -3.51 -14.44
N ARG A 190 -15.17 -4.77 -14.32
CA ARG A 190 -13.95 -5.24 -14.97
C ARG A 190 -14.01 -5.11 -16.49
N GLU A 191 -15.18 -5.39 -17.06
CA GLU A 191 -15.44 -5.35 -18.50
C GLU A 191 -15.37 -3.91 -19.00
N ALA A 192 -16.12 -2.99 -18.36
CA ALA A 192 -16.11 -1.57 -18.71
C ALA A 192 -14.71 -0.95 -18.58
N PHE A 193 -13.99 -1.30 -17.52
CA PHE A 193 -12.60 -0.92 -17.32
C PHE A 193 -11.70 -1.34 -18.49
N THR A 194 -11.81 -2.61 -18.89
CA THR A 194 -11.01 -3.21 -19.96
C THR A 194 -11.32 -2.55 -21.30
N GLU A 195 -12.60 -2.40 -21.63
CA GLU A 195 -13.06 -1.76 -22.87
C GLU A 195 -12.57 -0.31 -22.95
N ARG A 196 -12.69 0.44 -21.85
CA ARG A 196 -12.25 1.84 -21.78
C ARG A 196 -10.76 1.97 -22.04
N TRP A 197 -9.93 1.21 -21.34
CA TRP A 197 -8.48 1.30 -21.51
C TRP A 197 -8.01 0.78 -22.88
N HIS A 198 -8.66 -0.25 -23.42
CA HIS A 198 -8.39 -0.71 -24.78
C HIS A 198 -8.76 0.35 -25.83
N ALA A 199 -9.87 1.08 -25.65
CA ALA A 199 -10.23 2.18 -26.54
C ALA A 199 -9.17 3.31 -26.51
N LEU A 200 -8.66 3.66 -25.33
CA LEU A 200 -7.56 4.63 -25.18
C LEU A 200 -6.27 4.13 -25.87
N TRP A 201 -5.96 2.83 -25.75
CA TRP A 201 -4.85 2.21 -26.47
C TRP A 201 -4.98 2.39 -27.98
N LYS A 202 -6.12 2.03 -28.57
CA LYS A 202 -6.36 2.17 -30.01
C LYS A 202 -6.23 3.62 -30.49
N ALA A 203 -6.76 4.57 -29.72
CA ALA A 203 -6.65 6.00 -30.05
C ALA A 203 -5.18 6.47 -30.03
N TRP A 204 -4.42 6.06 -29.02
CA TRP A 204 -2.99 6.37 -28.91
C TRP A 204 -2.17 5.74 -30.04
N GLU A 205 -2.45 4.48 -30.40
CA GLU A 205 -1.78 3.78 -31.48
C GLU A 205 -2.07 4.43 -32.84
N ALA A 206 -3.33 4.78 -33.12
CA ALA A 206 -3.72 5.48 -34.33
C ALA A 206 -3.08 6.88 -34.44
N ALA A 207 -2.84 7.57 -33.34
CA ALA A 207 -2.16 8.86 -33.32
C ALA A 207 -0.62 8.76 -33.48
N ARG A 208 -0.05 7.55 -33.40
CA ARG A 208 1.38 7.28 -33.60
C ARG A 208 1.73 6.80 -35.00
N ALA A 209 0.75 6.28 -35.74
CA ALA A 209 0.88 5.87 -37.13
C ALA A 209 0.92 7.09 -38.06
#